data_AF-A0A5K1ELF7-F1
#
_entry.id   AF-A0A5K1ELF7-F1
#
_cell.length_a   1.000
_cell.length_b   1.000
_cell.length_c   1.000
_cell.angle_alpha   90.00
_cell.angle_beta   90.00
_cell.angle_gamma   90.00
#
_symmetry.space_group_name_H-M   'P 1'
#
loop_
_entity.id
_entity.type
_entity.pdbx_description
1 polymer ?
#
loop_
_entity_poly.entity_id
_entity_poly.type
_entity_poly.pdbx_seq_one_letter_code
_entity_poly.pdbx_strand_id
1 'polypeptide(L)'
;KLSILPRSGGALGFTYTPPNEDRYLLFIDELRGRLVTLLGGRAAEEVAFSGRVSTGALDDIRRATDMAYKAVAEYGLNQTIGPVSLATLSGGGLDDAGGAVPWARDQ
;
A
#
# COMPACT_ATOMS: atom_id res chain seq x y z
N LYS A 1 14.32 7.91 12.91
CA LYS A 1 15.81 7.79 13.01
C LYS A 1 16.35 7.35 11.66
N LEU A 2 17.40 7.98 11.13
CA LEU A 2 18.05 7.60 9.87
C LEU A 2 19.40 6.94 10.15
N SER A 3 19.81 5.97 9.34
CA SER A 3 21.14 5.36 9.40
C SER A 3 21.59 4.88 8.03
N ILE A 4 22.88 5.09 7.74
CA ILE A 4 23.57 4.64 6.52
C ILE A 4 24.55 3.50 6.80
N LEU A 5 24.53 2.97 8.02
CA LEU A 5 25.35 1.82 8.37
C LEU A 5 24.74 0.55 7.77
N PRO A 6 25.54 -0.27 7.08
CA PRO A 6 25.07 -1.51 6.48
C PRO A 6 24.59 -2.48 7.56
N ARG A 7 23.54 -3.24 7.24
CA ARG A 7 22.99 -4.27 8.11
C ARG A 7 23.01 -5.62 7.40
N SER A 8 22.98 -6.69 8.18
CA SER A 8 22.78 -8.05 7.65
C SER A 8 21.51 -8.08 6.80
N GLY A 9 21.59 -8.60 5.57
CA GLY A 9 20.44 -8.70 4.66
C GLY A 9 20.46 -7.77 3.44
N GLY A 10 21.58 -7.11 3.13
CA GLY A 10 21.77 -6.38 1.87
C GLY A 10 21.27 -4.93 1.85
N ALA A 11 20.67 -4.44 2.94
CA ALA A 11 20.33 -3.03 3.10
C ALA A 11 21.55 -2.22 3.57
N LEU A 12 21.95 -1.23 2.77
CA LEU A 12 23.07 -0.32 3.08
C LEU A 12 22.64 0.91 3.92
N GLY A 13 21.34 1.11 4.13
CA GLY A 13 20.79 2.16 4.98
C GLY A 13 19.32 1.89 5.29
N PHE A 14 18.76 2.58 6.28
CA PHE A 14 17.34 2.49 6.61
C PHE A 14 16.82 3.77 7.28
N THR A 15 15.51 4.00 7.11
CA THR A 15 14.74 4.97 7.87
C THR A 15 13.85 4.22 8.84
N TYR A 16 14.01 4.51 10.13
CA TYR A 16 13.10 4.04 11.17
C TYR A 16 11.99 5.06 11.38
N THR A 17 10.79 4.62 11.02
CA THR A 17 9.53 5.26 11.39
C THR A 17 8.92 4.46 12.52
N PRO A 18 8.75 5.02 13.73
CA PRO A 18 8.06 4.34 14.81
C PRO A 18 6.62 4.01 14.39
N PRO A 19 6.07 2.86 14.80
CA PRO A 19 4.66 2.57 14.57
C PRO A 19 3.81 3.65 15.25
N ASN A 20 2.83 4.18 14.53
CA ASN A 20 1.75 4.95 15.16
C ASN A 20 0.78 3.93 15.75
N GLU A 21 0.91 3.66 17.05
CA GLU A 21 0.25 2.56 17.77
C GLU A 21 -1.30 2.65 17.74
N ASP A 22 -1.87 3.80 17.37
CA ASP A 22 -3.32 4.06 17.43
C ASP A 22 -4.05 4.12 16.08
N ARG A 23 -3.39 3.90 14.94
CA ARG A 23 -4.01 4.08 13.60
C ARG A 23 -4.19 2.77 12.84
N TYR A 24 -5.31 2.11 13.10
CA TYR A 24 -5.77 0.92 12.35
C TYR A 24 -6.44 1.27 11.01
N LEU A 25 -6.98 2.48 10.87
CA LEU A 25 -7.64 2.95 9.65
C LEU A 25 -6.81 4.05 8.99
N LEU A 26 -6.70 3.98 7.67
CA LEU A 26 -5.95 4.94 6.86
C LEU A 26 -6.84 5.50 5.77
N PHE A 27 -6.80 6.81 5.60
CA PHE A 27 -7.36 7.44 4.42
C PHE A 27 -6.45 7.27 3.21
N ILE A 28 -7.01 7.44 2.00
CA ILE A 28 -6.30 7.23 0.73
C ILE A 28 -5.09 8.18 0.57
N ASP A 29 -5.20 9.40 1.06
CA ASP A 29 -4.12 10.40 1.07
C ASP A 29 -2.96 9.98 1.97
N GLU A 30 -3.23 9.29 3.08
CA GLU A 30 -2.20 8.75 3.95
C GLU A 30 -1.46 7.57 3.32
N LEU A 31 -2.20 6.68 2.63
CA LEU A 31 -1.59 5.61 1.83
C LEU A 31 -0.70 6.21 0.73
N ARG A 32 -1.18 7.26 0.04
CA ARG A 32 -0.37 7.99 -0.94
C ARG A 32 0.88 8.61 -0.32
N GLY A 33 0.78 9.22 0.87
CA GLY A 33 1.94 9.74 1.59
C GLY A 33 2.98 8.67 1.93
N ARG A 34 2.53 7.47 2.32
CA ARG A 34 3.40 6.31 2.55
C ARG A 34 4.08 5.83 1.26
N LEU A 35 3.34 5.76 0.16
CA LEU A 35 3.89 5.42 -1.17
C LEU A 35 4.98 6.41 -1.60
N VAL A 36 4.73 7.71 -1.43
CA VAL A 36 5.73 8.76 -1.72
C VAL A 36 6.98 8.58 -0.87
N THR A 37 6.82 8.25 0.42
CA THR A 37 7.96 8.01 1.32
C THR A 37 8.81 6.82 0.86
N LEU A 38 8.17 5.69 0.51
CA LEU A 38 8.86 4.49 0.01
C LEU A 38 9.61 4.77 -1.29
N LEU A 39 8.95 5.44 -2.25
CA LEU A 39 9.54 5.69 -3.57
C LEU A 39 10.52 6.87 -3.60
N GLY A 40 10.60 7.65 -2.52
CA GLY A 40 11.46 8.83 -2.43
C GLY A 40 12.94 8.53 -2.62
N GLY A 41 13.43 7.39 -2.12
CA GLY A 41 14.83 6.97 -2.33
C GLY A 41 15.15 6.71 -3.81
N ARG A 42 14.28 5.98 -4.51
CA ARG A 42 14.41 5.74 -5.97
C ARG A 42 14.35 7.04 -6.75
N ALA A 43 13.40 7.92 -6.44
CA ALA A 43 13.27 9.21 -7.11
C ALA A 43 14.51 10.09 -6.87
N ALA A 44 15.06 10.09 -5.66
CA ALA A 44 16.28 10.81 -5.33
C ALA A 44 17.50 10.28 -6.10
N GLU A 45 17.63 8.95 -6.29
CA GLU A 45 18.68 8.39 -7.13
C GLU A 45 18.58 8.89 -8.58
N GLU A 46 17.38 8.83 -9.15
CA GLU A 46 17.14 9.25 -10.53
C GLU A 46 17.51 10.73 -10.74
N VAL A 47 17.14 11.60 -9.81
CA VAL A 47 17.46 13.03 -9.84
C VAL A 47 18.96 13.28 -9.63
N ALA A 48 19.56 12.68 -8.59
CA ALA A 48 20.94 12.97 -8.20
C ALA A 48 21.98 12.33 -9.13
N PHE A 49 21.65 11.19 -9.76
CA PHE A 49 22.56 10.43 -10.61
C PHE A 49 22.17 10.49 -12.10
N SER A 50 21.51 11.56 -12.54
CA SER A 50 21.21 11.85 -13.96
C SER A 50 20.49 10.69 -14.66
N GLY A 51 19.42 10.18 -14.05
CA GLY A 51 18.61 9.08 -14.56
C GLY A 51 19.16 7.68 -14.25
N ARG A 52 20.34 7.56 -13.64
CA ARG A 52 20.88 6.26 -13.22
C ARG A 52 20.19 5.79 -11.94
N VAL A 53 19.91 4.50 -11.90
CA VAL A 53 19.21 3.84 -10.78
C VAL A 53 19.98 2.62 -10.30
N SER A 54 19.89 2.32 -9.00
CA SER A 54 20.55 1.15 -8.40
C SER A 54 19.56 0.02 -8.07
N THR A 55 20.06 -1.11 -7.55
CA THR A 55 19.22 -2.18 -6.99
C THR A 55 18.78 -1.91 -5.54
N GLY A 56 19.26 -0.83 -4.92
CA GLY A 56 19.06 -0.53 -3.50
C GLY A 56 17.61 -0.28 -3.09
N ALA A 57 16.75 0.17 -4.02
CA ALA A 57 15.33 0.44 -3.77
C ALA A 57 14.41 -0.78 -3.92
N LEU A 58 14.94 -2.00 -4.07
CA LEU A 58 14.15 -3.20 -4.33
C LEU A 58 13.06 -3.46 -3.29
N ASP A 59 13.40 -3.34 -2.00
CA ASP A 59 12.46 -3.58 -0.90
C ASP A 59 11.36 -2.52 -0.87
N ASP A 60 11.72 -1.24 -1.05
CA ASP A 60 10.75 -0.14 -1.10
C ASP A 60 9.77 -0.29 -2.26
N ILE A 61 10.25 -0.68 -3.45
CA ILE A 61 9.41 -0.95 -4.63
C ILE A 61 8.44 -2.11 -4.36
N ARG A 62 8.91 -3.19 -3.73
CA ARG A 62 8.04 -4.33 -3.39
C ARG A 62 6.94 -3.92 -2.42
N ARG A 63 7.29 -3.20 -1.36
CA ARG A 63 6.33 -2.70 -0.37
C ARG A 63 5.34 -1.70 -0.96
N ALA A 64 5.82 -0.80 -1.81
CA ALA A 64 4.97 0.17 -2.50
C ALA A 64 3.99 -0.53 -3.45
N THR A 65 4.46 -1.55 -4.18
CA THR A 65 3.64 -2.35 -5.09
C THR A 65 2.55 -3.10 -4.33
N ASP A 66 2.89 -3.79 -3.24
CA ASP A 66 1.93 -4.50 -2.38
C ASP A 66 0.88 -3.53 -1.80
N MET A 67 1.32 -2.38 -1.28
CA MET A 67 0.41 -1.37 -0.73
C MET A 67 -0.53 -0.80 -1.79
N ALA A 68 -0.02 -0.46 -2.97
CA ALA A 68 -0.82 0.04 -4.08
C ALA A 68 -1.81 -1.02 -4.59
N TYR A 69 -1.38 -2.28 -4.66
CA TYR A 69 -2.23 -3.40 -5.03
C TYR A 69 -3.39 -3.54 -4.05
N LYS A 70 -3.12 -3.59 -2.74
CA LYS A 70 -4.17 -3.66 -1.71
C LYS A 70 -5.15 -2.49 -1.78
N ALA A 71 -4.64 -1.27 -1.95
CA ALA A 71 -5.48 -0.08 -2.06
C ALA A 71 -6.49 -0.18 -3.21
N VAL A 72 -6.08 -0.71 -4.36
CA VAL A 72 -6.92 -0.82 -5.56
C VAL A 72 -7.78 -2.09 -5.54
N ALA A 73 -7.16 -3.24 -5.30
CA ALA A 73 -7.77 -4.55 -5.48
C ALA A 73 -8.53 -5.07 -4.25
N GLU A 74 -8.21 -4.61 -3.05
CA GLU A 74 -8.80 -5.14 -1.81
C GLU A 74 -9.64 -4.08 -1.08
N TYR A 75 -9.13 -2.85 -0.98
CA TYR A 75 -9.79 -1.79 -0.22
C TYR A 75 -10.80 -0.96 -1.04
N GLY A 76 -10.88 -1.18 -2.35
CA GLY A 76 -11.82 -0.46 -3.22
C GLY A 76 -11.59 1.05 -3.30
N LEU A 77 -10.33 1.51 -3.15
CA LEU A 77 -9.98 2.94 -3.10
C LEU A 77 -9.77 3.56 -4.50
N ASN A 78 -10.05 2.82 -5.57
CA ASN A 78 -9.97 3.33 -6.94
C ASN A 78 -11.36 3.81 -7.40
N GLN A 79 -11.48 5.08 -7.77
CA GLN A 79 -12.76 5.68 -8.17
C GLN A 79 -13.36 5.11 -9.47
N THR A 80 -12.53 4.56 -10.37
CA THR A 80 -12.99 3.97 -11.62
C THR A 80 -13.57 2.57 -11.40
N ILE A 81 -12.98 1.81 -10.48
CA ILE A 81 -13.43 0.45 -10.12
C ILE A 81 -14.57 0.50 -9.10
N GLY A 82 -14.55 1.47 -8.19
CA GLY A 82 -15.50 1.60 -7.09
C GLY A 82 -15.15 0.74 -5.87
N PRO A 83 -16.04 0.71 -4.86
CA PRO A 83 -15.80 0.07 -3.56
C PRO A 83 -15.94 -1.46 -3.64
N VAL A 84 -15.05 -2.11 -4.38
CA VAL A 84 -15.08 -3.56 -4.63
C VAL A 84 -13.78 -4.21 -4.13
N SER A 85 -13.90 -5.39 -3.53
CA SER A 85 -12.77 -6.27 -3.19
C SER A 85 -12.69 -7.41 -4.21
N LEU A 86 -11.63 -7.44 -5.02
CA LEU A 86 -11.38 -8.48 -6.01
C LEU A 86 -11.15 -9.85 -5.37
N ALA A 87 -10.52 -9.90 -4.20
CA ALA A 87 -10.32 -11.15 -3.46
C ALA A 87 -11.66 -11.83 -3.13
N THR A 88 -12.68 -11.03 -2.78
CA THR A 88 -14.03 -11.50 -2.50
C THR A 88 -14.73 -11.98 -3.78
N LEU A 89 -14.52 -11.31 -4.91
CA LEU A 89 -15.10 -11.71 -6.20
C LEU A 89 -14.48 -12.99 -6.77
N SER A 90 -13.15 -13.14 -6.71
CA SER A 90 -12.45 -14.31 -7.21
C SER A 90 -12.71 -15.58 -6.41
N GLY A 91 -13.15 -15.46 -5.15
CA GLY A 91 -13.57 -16.60 -4.33
C GLY A 91 -14.89 -17.24 -4.78
N GLY A 92 -15.59 -16.65 -5.76
CA GLY A 92 -16.97 -16.98 -6.09
C GLY A 92 -17.87 -16.44 -4.98
N GLY A 93 -18.52 -15.31 -5.24
CA GLY A 93 -19.41 -14.65 -4.27
C GLY A 93 -20.22 -15.66 -3.48
N LEU A 94 -19.82 -15.87 -2.21
CA LEU A 94 -20.55 -16.72 -1.29
C LEU A 94 -21.64 -15.89 -0.62
N ASP A 95 -22.39 -15.16 -1.43
CA ASP A 95 -23.73 -14.74 -1.14
C ASP A 95 -24.67 -15.87 -1.60
N ASP A 96 -24.81 -16.84 -0.70
CA ASP A 96 -26.10 -17.49 -0.47
C ASP A 96 -27.13 -16.39 -0.13
N ALA A 97 -27.62 -15.71 -1.16
CA ALA A 97 -28.68 -14.71 -1.08
C ALA A 97 -29.91 -15.20 -1.84
N GLY A 98 -30.34 -16.42 -1.47
CA GLY A 98 -31.76 -16.81 -1.48
C GLY A 98 -32.50 -16.32 -0.23
N GLY A 99 -32.05 -15.27 0.46
CA GLY A 99 -32.66 -14.83 1.72
C GLY A 99 -32.40 -13.37 2.08
N ALA A 100 -33.41 -12.54 1.82
CA ALA A 100 -33.76 -11.29 2.52
C ALA A 100 -32.66 -10.24 2.79
N VAL A 101 -32.77 -9.12 2.07
CA VAL A 101 -32.16 -7.83 2.42
C VAL A 101 -32.69 -7.36 3.80
N PRO A 102 -31.86 -7.25 4.86
CA PRO A 102 -32.36 -6.97 6.21
C PRO A 102 -32.73 -5.50 6.48
N TRP A 103 -32.34 -4.57 5.61
CA TRP A 103 -32.51 -3.13 5.86
C TRP A 103 -33.73 -2.52 5.16
N ALA A 104 -34.59 -3.33 4.53
CA ALA A 104 -35.77 -2.85 3.82
C ALA A 104 -37.04 -2.75 4.68
N ARG A 105 -36.95 -2.89 6.00
CA ARG A 105 -38.07 -2.66 6.92
C ARG A 105 -37.56 -1.85 8.10
N ASP A 106 -37.82 -0.55 8.05
CA ASP A 106 -38.49 0.20 9.11
C ASP A 106 -38.61 1.67 8.66
N GLN A 107 -39.74 1.94 8.01
CA GLN A 107 -40.52 3.18 8.16
C GLN A 107 -41.65 2.87 9.14
#